data_AF-A0A9E5R440-F1
#
_entry.id   AF-A0A9E5R440-F1
#
_cell.length_a   1.000
_cell.length_b   1.000
_cell.length_c   1.000
_cell.angle_alpha   90.00
_cell.angle_beta   90.00
_cell.angle_gamma   90.00
#
_symmetry.space_group_name_H-M   'P 1'
#
loop_
_entity.id
_entity.type
_entity.pdbx_description
1 polymer ?
#
loop_
_entity_poly.entity_id
_entity_poly.type
_entity_poly.pdbx_seq_one_letter_code
_entity_poly.pdbx_strand_id
1 'polypeptide(L)'
;MYYARRFSDEYDPLFRLRDLPDGTRVYIIEDVVYWDVLPRAFIFYLDRPNTRVKVQYPAGVTAAWLASLPRDAPLAFFVRQDDQNSQRLLAEVLGAQGPTPSPLKVPPERELWLYEVPLGAAPP
;
A
#
# COMPACT_ATOMS: atom_id res chain seq x y z
N MET A 1 -6.99 -16.67 -26.32
CA MET A 1 -7.60 -16.07 -25.11
C MET A 1 -6.47 -15.57 -24.21
N TYR A 2 -6.29 -14.25 -24.11
CA TYR A 2 -5.15 -13.59 -23.43
C TYR A 2 -5.64 -12.55 -22.40
N TYR A 3 -6.72 -12.84 -21.67
CA TYR A 3 -7.33 -11.88 -20.74
C TYR A 3 -6.87 -12.02 -19.28
N ALA A 4 -6.13 -13.07 -18.92
CA ALA A 4 -5.78 -13.36 -17.52
C ALA A 4 -4.52 -12.64 -16.98
N ARG A 5 -3.68 -12.05 -17.84
CA ARG A 5 -2.39 -11.47 -17.40
C ARG A 5 -2.43 -10.00 -16.95
N ARG A 6 -3.40 -9.19 -17.40
CA ARG A 6 -3.42 -7.78 -17.00
C ARG A 6 -3.80 -7.57 -15.54
N PHE A 7 -4.67 -8.44 -15.01
CA PHE A 7 -5.25 -8.29 -13.68
C PHE A 7 -4.29 -8.71 -12.55
N SER A 8 -3.37 -9.67 -12.73
CA SER A 8 -2.57 -10.16 -11.59
C SER A 8 -1.63 -9.10 -11.03
N ASP A 9 -1.04 -8.29 -11.91
CA ASP A 9 0.02 -7.33 -11.56
C ASP A 9 -0.56 -6.16 -10.76
N GLU A 10 -1.71 -5.64 -11.21
CA GLU A 10 -2.42 -4.54 -10.57
C GLU A 10 -2.98 -4.94 -9.20
N TYR A 11 -3.17 -6.24 -8.92
CA TYR A 11 -3.63 -6.73 -7.61
C TYR A 11 -2.51 -7.25 -6.71
N ASP A 12 -1.23 -7.09 -7.08
CA ASP A 12 -0.08 -7.47 -6.23
C ASP A 12 -0.20 -6.96 -4.78
N PRO A 13 -0.55 -5.67 -4.53
CA PRO A 13 -0.73 -5.19 -3.16
C PRO A 13 -1.76 -5.99 -2.36
N LEU A 14 -2.84 -6.43 -3.02
CA LEU A 14 -3.92 -7.18 -2.37
C LEU A 14 -3.46 -8.60 -1.98
N PHE A 15 -2.61 -9.24 -2.78
CA PHE A 15 -2.02 -10.53 -2.43
C PHE A 15 -1.04 -10.44 -1.26
N ARG A 16 -0.32 -9.32 -1.16
CA ARG A 16 0.67 -9.05 -0.11
C ARG A 16 0.04 -8.65 1.23
N LEU A 17 -1.26 -8.34 1.26
CA LEU A 17 -2.01 -8.18 2.52
C LEU A 17 -1.90 -9.40 3.44
N ARG A 18 -1.68 -10.60 2.88
CA ARG A 18 -1.55 -11.84 3.65
C ARG A 18 -0.37 -11.79 4.63
N ASP A 19 0.67 -11.02 4.31
CA ASP A 19 1.94 -10.99 5.03
C ASP A 19 1.98 -9.84 6.05
N LEU A 20 1.02 -8.90 5.98
CA LEU A 20 0.88 -7.82 6.94
C LEU A 20 0.17 -8.29 8.22
N PRO A 21 0.39 -7.65 9.38
CA PRO A 21 -0.41 -7.88 10.58
C PRO A 21 -1.90 -7.57 10.34
N ASP A 22 -2.81 -8.31 10.99
CA ASP A 22 -4.24 -7.95 10.95
C ASP A 22 -4.45 -6.63 11.69
N GLY A 23 -5.36 -5.80 11.18
CA GLY A 23 -5.55 -4.43 11.69
C GLY A 23 -4.68 -3.37 11.02
N THR A 24 -3.74 -3.76 10.14
CA THR A 24 -2.92 -2.80 9.40
C THR A 24 -3.80 -1.88 8.54
N ARG A 25 -3.52 -0.58 8.56
CA ARG A 25 -4.12 0.39 7.62
C ARG A 25 -3.25 0.49 6.38
N VAL A 26 -3.80 0.06 5.26
CA VAL A 26 -3.09 -0.05 4.00
C VAL A 26 -3.53 1.06 3.06
N TYR A 27 -2.55 1.77 2.50
CA TYR A 27 -2.75 2.80 1.50
C TYR A 27 -2.06 2.37 0.20
N ILE A 28 -2.84 2.22 -0.87
CA ILE A 28 -2.31 1.95 -2.20
C ILE A 28 -2.21 3.29 -2.93
N ILE A 29 -0.99 3.74 -3.19
CA ILE A 29 -0.69 5.04 -3.82
C ILE A 29 -0.60 4.83 -5.33
N GLU A 30 -1.71 5.11 -6.02
CA GLU A 30 -1.90 4.83 -7.45
C GLU A 30 -2.97 5.76 -8.03
N ASP A 31 -2.92 5.98 -9.33
CA ASP A 31 -3.92 6.68 -10.14
C ASP A 31 -5.05 5.75 -10.63
N VAL A 32 -4.91 4.44 -10.44
CA VAL A 32 -5.86 3.40 -10.83
C VAL A 32 -7.02 3.31 -9.86
N VAL A 33 -8.23 3.32 -10.43
CA VAL A 33 -9.46 3.05 -9.70
C VAL A 33 -9.57 1.54 -9.48
N TYR A 34 -9.33 1.09 -8.26
CA TYR A 34 -9.77 -0.24 -7.85
C TYR A 34 -11.30 -0.24 -7.74
N TRP A 35 -11.93 -1.31 -8.19
CA TRP A 35 -13.31 -1.57 -7.79
C TRP A 35 -13.29 -1.90 -6.30
N ASP A 36 -13.94 -1.09 -5.46
CA ASP A 36 -13.95 -1.23 -3.99
C ASP A 36 -14.33 -2.64 -3.50
N VAL A 37 -15.07 -3.39 -4.32
CA VAL A 37 -15.46 -4.79 -4.06
C VAL A 37 -14.25 -5.71 -3.93
N LEU A 38 -13.17 -5.47 -4.69
CA LEU A 38 -12.01 -6.38 -4.74
C LEU A 38 -11.17 -6.34 -3.45
N PRO A 39 -10.70 -5.19 -2.94
CA PRO A 39 -10.01 -5.14 -1.64
C PRO A 39 -10.84 -5.79 -0.52
N ARG A 40 -12.16 -5.56 -0.52
CA ARG A 40 -13.07 -6.16 0.47
C ARG A 40 -13.16 -7.68 0.35
N ALA A 41 -13.24 -8.20 -0.87
CA ALA A 41 -13.24 -9.64 -1.12
C ALA A 41 -11.92 -10.30 -0.66
N PHE A 42 -10.78 -9.65 -0.91
CA PHE A 42 -9.47 -10.12 -0.42
C PHE A 42 -9.37 -10.10 1.10
N ILE A 43 -9.82 -9.02 1.75
CA ILE A 43 -9.88 -8.94 3.22
C ILE A 43 -10.67 -10.12 3.79
N PHE A 44 -11.85 -10.43 3.23
CA PHE A 44 -12.67 -11.55 3.67
C PHE A 44 -11.99 -12.90 3.42
N TYR A 45 -11.45 -13.09 2.22
CA TYR A 45 -10.78 -14.34 1.83
C TYR A 45 -9.53 -14.64 2.67
N LEU A 46 -8.77 -13.61 3.05
CA LEU A 46 -7.55 -13.72 3.84
C LEU A 46 -7.80 -13.74 5.36
N ASP A 47 -9.07 -13.68 5.80
CA ASP A 47 -9.47 -13.57 7.22
C ASP A 47 -8.76 -12.41 7.94
N ARG A 48 -8.84 -11.21 7.34
CA ARG A 48 -8.22 -9.97 7.86
C ARG A 48 -9.27 -8.91 8.21
N PRO A 49 -10.26 -9.21 9.08
CA PRO A 49 -11.43 -8.36 9.29
C PRO A 49 -11.11 -6.97 9.85
N ASN A 50 -9.93 -6.80 10.46
CA ASN A 50 -9.51 -5.51 11.04
C ASN A 50 -8.68 -4.68 10.06
N THR A 51 -8.12 -5.28 9.01
CA THR A 51 -7.41 -4.57 7.95
C THR A 51 -8.34 -3.62 7.21
N ARG A 52 -7.81 -2.44 6.87
CA ARG A 52 -8.51 -1.44 6.06
C ARG A 52 -7.61 -1.09 4.89
N VAL A 53 -8.15 -1.11 3.68
CA VAL A 53 -7.43 -0.71 2.46
C VAL A 53 -8.08 0.56 1.91
N LYS A 54 -7.26 1.53 1.55
CA LYS A 54 -7.68 2.75 0.86
C LYS A 54 -6.76 3.01 -0.33
N VAL A 55 -7.33 3.37 -1.46
CA VAL A 55 -6.57 3.89 -2.61
C VAL A 55 -6.43 5.40 -2.47
N GLN A 56 -5.25 5.91 -2.73
CA GLN A 56 -4.93 7.33 -2.59
C GLN A 56 -4.14 7.78 -3.81
N TYR A 57 -4.59 8.86 -4.45
CA TYR A 57 -3.85 9.46 -5.56
C TYR A 57 -2.51 10.04 -5.09
N PRO A 58 -1.40 9.84 -5.85
CA PRO A 58 -0.08 10.44 -5.59
C PRO A 58 -0.13 11.93 -5.29
N ALA A 59 -0.93 12.70 -6.05
CA ALA A 59 -1.07 14.14 -5.86
C ALA A 59 -1.66 14.53 -4.50
N GLY A 60 -2.37 13.61 -3.83
CA GLY A 60 -2.89 13.81 -2.47
C GLY A 60 -1.91 13.41 -1.36
N VAL A 61 -0.79 12.76 -1.70
CA VAL A 61 0.25 12.41 -0.72
C VAL A 61 1.04 13.67 -0.37
N THR A 62 0.67 14.28 0.75
CA THR A 62 1.29 15.49 1.28
C THR A 62 1.74 15.25 2.72
N ALA A 63 2.69 16.05 3.22
CA ALA A 63 3.10 15.98 4.61
C ALA A 63 1.92 16.18 5.59
N ALA A 64 1.01 17.09 5.27
CA ALA A 64 -0.20 17.32 6.07
C ALA A 64 -1.14 16.11 6.09
N TRP A 65 -1.36 15.48 4.93
CA TRP A 65 -2.14 14.26 4.85
C TRP A 65 -1.50 13.13 5.65
N LEU A 66 -0.21 12.88 5.46
CA LEU A 66 0.54 11.86 6.19
C LEU A 66 0.48 12.09 7.70
N ALA A 67 0.65 13.34 8.15
CA ALA A 67 0.56 13.71 9.56
C ALA A 67 -0.85 13.48 10.14
N SER A 68 -1.89 13.58 9.32
CA SER A 68 -3.29 13.35 9.73
C SER A 68 -3.68 11.88 9.87
N LEU A 69 -2.85 10.94 9.41
CA LEU A 69 -3.20 9.51 9.44
C LEU A 69 -3.27 8.98 10.88
N PRO A 70 -4.30 8.20 11.25
CA PRO A 70 -4.42 7.63 12.58
C PRO A 70 -3.25 6.67 12.90
N ARG A 71 -2.66 6.80 14.10
CA ARG A 71 -1.46 6.06 14.57
C ARG A 71 -1.74 4.92 15.54
N ASP A 72 -3.00 4.56 15.72
CA ASP A 72 -3.48 3.48 16.59
C ASP A 72 -3.33 2.09 15.95
N ALA A 73 -2.79 1.99 14.74
CA ALA A 73 -2.47 0.72 14.08
C ALA A 73 -1.21 0.87 13.20
N PRO A 74 -0.52 -0.24 12.86
CA PRO A 74 0.52 -0.24 11.84
C PRO A 74 -0.01 0.32 10.52
N LEU A 75 0.85 1.01 9.78
CA LEU A 75 0.52 1.51 8.45
C LEU A 75 1.37 0.79 7.40
N ALA A 76 0.78 0.54 6.24
CA ALA A 76 1.48 0.05 5.07
C ALA A 76 1.13 0.92 3.85
N PHE A 77 2.12 1.22 3.03
CA PHE A 77 1.97 2.01 1.83
C PHE A 77 2.54 1.24 0.65
N PHE A 78 1.74 1.07 -0.41
CA PHE A 78 2.19 0.53 -1.68
C PHE A 78 2.39 1.70 -2.65
N VAL A 79 3.61 1.92 -3.11
CA VAL A 79 3.99 3.11 -3.89
C VAL A 79 4.75 2.71 -5.14
N ARG A 80 4.49 3.36 -6.27
CA ARG A 80 5.25 3.13 -7.50
C ARG A 80 6.73 3.47 -7.34
N GLN A 81 7.58 2.77 -8.06
CA GLN A 81 9.03 3.00 -8.03
C GLN A 81 9.43 4.42 -8.48
N ASP A 82 8.67 4.98 -9.43
CA ASP A 82 8.94 6.29 -10.01
C ASP A 82 8.27 7.46 -9.26
N ASP A 83 7.43 7.18 -8.25
CA ASP A 83 6.85 8.20 -7.38
C ASP A 83 7.82 8.58 -6.23
N GLN A 84 8.90 9.26 -6.60
CA GLN A 84 9.93 9.70 -5.66
C GLN A 84 9.39 10.68 -4.59
N ASN A 85 8.34 11.44 -4.91
CA ASN A 85 7.77 12.40 -3.97
C ASN A 85 7.08 11.69 -2.80
N SER A 86 6.20 10.71 -3.09
CA SER A 86 5.54 9.93 -2.04
C SER A 86 6.55 9.15 -1.21
N GLN A 87 7.53 8.49 -1.86
CA GLN A 87 8.58 7.76 -1.15
C GLN A 87 9.36 8.65 -0.17
N ARG A 88 9.79 9.84 -0.63
CA ARG A 88 10.50 10.82 0.21
C ARG A 88 9.64 11.27 1.39
N LEU A 89 8.37 11.60 1.15
CA LEU A 89 7.44 12.03 2.21
C LEU A 89 7.17 10.92 3.24
N LEU A 90 7.06 9.66 2.81
CA LEU A 90 6.91 8.54 3.74
C LEU A 90 8.13 8.37 4.65
N ALA A 91 9.33 8.52 4.10
CA ALA A 91 10.56 8.47 4.88
C ALA A 91 10.66 9.66 5.86
N GLU A 92 10.47 10.89 5.36
CA GLU A 92 10.67 12.13 6.14
C GLU A 92 9.57 12.37 7.18
N VAL A 93 8.31 12.02 6.90
CA VAL A 93 7.19 12.37 7.79
C VAL A 93 6.82 11.20 8.70
N LEU A 94 6.95 9.95 8.21
CA LEU A 94 6.52 8.77 8.97
C LEU A 94 7.67 7.91 9.48
N GLY A 95 8.91 8.14 9.04
CA GLY A 95 10.01 7.21 9.31
C GLY A 95 9.73 5.82 8.74
N ALA A 96 9.04 5.75 7.59
CA ALA A 96 8.63 4.48 7.01
C ALA A 96 9.84 3.62 6.62
N GLN A 97 9.76 2.32 6.92
CA GLN A 97 10.75 1.30 6.56
C GLN A 97 10.46 0.78 5.15
N GLY A 98 11.52 0.55 4.37
CA GLY A 98 11.42 0.09 2.98
C GLY A 98 12.44 0.79 2.06
N PRO A 99 12.30 0.65 0.73
CA PRO A 99 11.25 -0.11 0.03
C PRO A 99 11.46 -1.63 0.11
N THR A 100 10.36 -2.37 0.24
CA THR A 100 10.32 -3.83 0.03
C THR A 100 9.68 -4.13 -1.33
N PRO A 101 10.46 -4.62 -2.33
CA PRO A 101 9.93 -4.96 -3.65
C PRO A 101 8.92 -6.11 -3.58
N SER A 102 8.12 -6.27 -4.63
CA SER A 102 7.21 -7.39 -4.73
C SER A 102 8.00 -8.71 -4.85
N PRO A 103 7.63 -9.75 -4.07
CA PRO A 103 8.17 -11.09 -4.28
C PRO A 103 7.58 -11.76 -5.53
N LEU A 104 6.56 -11.17 -6.16
CA LEU A 104 5.94 -11.63 -7.39
C LEU A 104 6.69 -11.04 -8.59
N LYS A 105 6.77 -11.79 -9.70
CA LYS A 105 7.38 -11.31 -10.95
C LYS A 105 6.48 -10.30 -11.65
N VAL A 106 6.37 -9.10 -11.09
CA VAL A 106 5.63 -7.96 -11.64
C VAL A 106 6.55 -7.18 -12.60
N PRO A 107 6.06 -6.71 -13.76
CA PRO A 107 6.83 -5.78 -14.59
C PRO A 107 7.23 -4.52 -13.79
N PRO A 108 8.48 -4.03 -13.89
CA PRO A 108 8.96 -2.91 -13.07
C PRO A 108 8.07 -1.66 -13.12
N GLU A 109 7.48 -1.38 -14.28
CA GLU A 109 6.58 -0.24 -14.51
C GLU A 109 5.21 -0.37 -13.83
N ARG A 110 4.89 -1.55 -13.28
CA ARG A 110 3.66 -1.86 -12.55
C ARG A 110 3.90 -2.25 -11.10
N GLU A 111 5.16 -2.41 -10.71
CA GLU A 111 5.51 -2.87 -9.39
C GLU A 111 5.31 -1.76 -8.36
N LEU A 112 4.58 -2.09 -7.29
CA LEU A 112 4.42 -1.23 -6.15
C LEU A 112 5.32 -1.71 -5.01
N TRP A 113 6.21 -0.84 -4.57
CA TRP A 113 7.05 -1.05 -3.40
C TRP A 113 6.27 -0.88 -2.13
N LEU A 114 6.50 -1.76 -1.18
CA LEU A 114 5.91 -1.71 0.15
C LEU A 114 6.79 -0.87 1.08
N TYR A 115 6.16 0.06 1.78
CA TYR A 115 6.70 0.80 2.90
C TYR A 115 5.85 0.55 4.14
N GLU A 116 6.49 0.29 5.27
CA GLU A 116 5.81 -0.06 6.52
C GLU A 116 6.14 0.94 7.63
N VAL A 117 5.14 1.26 8.44
CA VAL A 117 5.30 2.09 9.63
C VAL A 117 4.81 1.27 10.82
N PRO A 118 5.74 0.75 11.65
CA PRO A 118 5.38 0.01 12.85
C PRO A 118 4.52 0.84 13.80
N LEU A 119 3.66 0.17 14.57
CA LEU A 119 2.91 0.84 15.63
C LEU A 119 3.88 1.46 16.64
N GLY A 120 3.65 2.74 16.98
CA GLY A 120 4.50 3.47 17.93
C GLY A 120 5.83 3.95 17.37
N ALA A 121 6.07 3.83 16.05
CA ALA A 121 7.18 4.50 15.41
C ALA A 121 7.07 6.02 15.62
N ALA A 122 8.10 6.62 16.20
CA ALA A 122 8.21 8.06 16.28
C ALA A 122 8.56 8.61 14.88
N PRO A 123 8.02 9.78 14.49
CA PRO A 123 8.53 10.48 13.31
C PRO A 123 10.04 10.74 13.49
N PRO A 124 10.80 10.76 12.39
CA PRO A 124 12.25 10.98 12.43
C PRO A 124 12.63 12.37 12.94
#